data_AF-A0A9J6DNF7-F1
#
_entry.id   AF-A0A9J6DNF7-F1
#
_cell.length_a   1.000
_cell.length_b   1.000
_cell.length_c   1.000
_cell.angle_alpha   90.00
_cell.angle_beta   90.00
_cell.angle_gamma   90.00
#
_symmetry.space_group_name_H-M   'P 1'
#
loop_
_entity.id
_entity.type
_entity.pdbx_description
1 polymer ?
#
loop_
_entity_poly.entity_id
_entity_poly.type
_entity_poly.pdbx_seq_one_letter_code
_entity_poly.pdbx_strand_id
1 'polypeptide(L)'
;MSANLGRGRATNAAPSDELGPFIRNYELLSYPTRRASNDSVRRVKRGAEHWSNAERVRFKALGREFRLVLHPDLSSFSEDFVMTTSGGAVDVDLSHIFSGHIEGDPGSRVFGSVVDGVFHGRISAASGHTFYAEPAWMYSALQEKGHTVFYSEEDVRLPAQLRPHGGCGFDQLQTYMHRQNVATGASAPFQHLDETPMKLEMDNRWRRPYQNGGKRRVRRSPDYADPPPGSRRKPRSGKGRRRSSRQESTRRVCHMQVVIDHLLYQFFMKGADDKTARERITSMIGTHMASTNLIYSTTDFKGIVGMRFVIQDLRINDTSACEGADAASNPFCRNDLDANLMLQLFALEERNDFCLSYAWTNRDLGEGTLGLAYLAYASGNHRIDLLHSRMRMRA
;
A
#
# COMPACT_ATOMS: atom_id res chain seq x y z
N MET A 1 -8.69 36.07 -8.45
CA MET A 1 -10.12 36.05 -8.76
C MET A 1 -10.51 34.59 -8.95
N SER A 2 -11.14 33.99 -7.93
CA SER A 2 -11.50 32.56 -7.94
C SER A 2 -12.85 32.38 -8.61
N ALA A 3 -12.87 31.81 -9.81
CA ALA A 3 -14.10 31.34 -10.42
C ALA A 3 -14.43 29.97 -9.81
N ASN A 4 -15.44 29.94 -8.94
CA ASN A 4 -16.08 28.68 -8.53
C ASN A 4 -16.85 28.15 -9.74
N LEU A 5 -16.32 27.11 -10.39
CA LEU A 5 -17.06 26.32 -11.36
C LEU A 5 -17.95 25.33 -10.59
N GLY A 6 -19.24 25.63 -10.50
CA GLY A 6 -20.33 24.68 -10.33
C GLY A 6 -20.40 23.88 -9.02
N ARG A 7 -21.31 24.26 -8.11
CA ARG A 7 -21.96 23.29 -7.23
C ARG A 7 -22.89 22.44 -8.08
N GLY A 8 -22.54 21.17 -8.32
CA GLY A 8 -23.50 20.17 -8.79
C GLY A 8 -24.49 19.86 -7.67
N ARG A 9 -25.54 20.69 -7.51
CA ARG A 9 -26.70 20.30 -6.70
C ARG A 9 -27.64 19.57 -7.63
N ALA A 10 -27.91 18.30 -7.35
CA ALA A 10 -28.92 17.53 -8.05
C ALA A 10 -30.31 18.14 -7.84
N THR A 11 -30.72 19.01 -8.75
CA THR A 11 -32.08 19.53 -8.84
C THR A 11 -32.88 18.58 -9.73
N ASN A 12 -33.71 17.71 -9.13
CA ASN A 12 -34.79 16.94 -9.76
C ASN A 12 -34.55 16.37 -11.19
N ALA A 13 -33.32 15.89 -11.42
CA ALA A 13 -32.94 14.93 -12.44
C ALA A 13 -31.87 14.05 -11.78
N ALA A 14 -31.99 12.73 -11.90
CA ALA A 14 -31.22 11.74 -11.14
C ALA A 14 -29.69 11.99 -11.22
N PRO A 15 -28.96 12.11 -10.09
CA PRO A 15 -27.51 12.29 -10.10
C PRO A 15 -26.79 10.99 -9.70
N SER A 16 -26.78 9.97 -10.55
CA SER A 16 -26.12 8.68 -10.22
C SER A 16 -25.19 8.11 -11.29
N ASP A 17 -25.07 8.72 -12.47
CA ASP A 17 -24.46 8.03 -13.61
C ASP A 17 -22.98 8.38 -13.89
N GLU A 18 -22.40 9.44 -13.29
CA GLU A 18 -21.03 9.87 -13.64
C GLU A 18 -19.90 9.25 -12.77
N LEU A 19 -20.17 8.89 -11.50
CA LEU A 19 -19.20 8.33 -10.54
C LEU A 19 -19.55 6.91 -10.06
N GLY A 20 -20.66 6.36 -10.55
CA GLY A 20 -21.24 5.11 -10.08
C GLY A 20 -22.18 5.29 -8.88
N PRO A 21 -22.85 4.20 -8.45
CA PRO A 21 -23.98 4.27 -7.52
C PRO A 21 -23.61 4.53 -6.06
N PHE A 22 -22.31 4.56 -5.73
CA PHE A 22 -21.82 4.53 -4.35
C PHE A 22 -21.53 5.92 -3.78
N ILE A 23 -21.11 6.89 -4.59
CA ILE A 23 -20.79 8.24 -4.13
C ILE A 23 -22.00 9.14 -4.38
N ARG A 24 -22.59 9.66 -3.30
CA ARG A 24 -23.82 10.47 -3.39
C ARG A 24 -23.57 11.92 -3.74
N ASN A 25 -22.62 12.52 -3.05
CA ASN A 25 -22.28 13.92 -3.20
C ASN A 25 -20.77 14.04 -3.36
N TYR A 26 -20.37 14.91 -4.26
CA TYR A 26 -18.98 15.24 -4.53
C TYR A 26 -18.91 16.67 -5.05
N GLU A 27 -17.72 17.26 -4.95
CA GLU A 27 -17.38 18.53 -5.60
C GLU A 27 -16.22 18.29 -6.55
N LEU A 28 -16.31 18.88 -7.75
CA LEU A 28 -15.19 18.95 -8.68
C LEU A 28 -14.32 20.14 -8.33
N LEU A 29 -13.02 19.90 -8.18
CA LEU A 29 -12.06 20.93 -7.85
C LEU A 29 -11.16 21.24 -9.05
N SER A 30 -10.96 22.56 -9.23
CA SER A 30 -10.00 23.16 -10.15
C SER A 30 -9.35 24.34 -9.43
N TYR A 31 -8.25 24.09 -8.72
CA TYR A 31 -7.49 25.13 -8.03
C TYR A 31 -6.18 25.44 -8.77
N PRO A 32 -5.65 26.67 -8.65
CA PRO A 32 -4.39 27.04 -9.30
C PRO A 32 -3.25 26.16 -8.77
N THR A 33 -2.65 25.37 -9.66
CA THR A 33 -1.44 24.65 -9.35
C THR A 33 -0.26 25.58 -9.55
N ARG A 34 0.65 25.64 -8.58
CA ARG A 34 1.94 26.28 -8.83
C ARG A 34 2.67 25.33 -9.77
N ARG A 35 2.79 25.67 -11.06
CA ARG A 35 3.82 25.05 -11.91
C ARG A 35 5.13 25.20 -11.15
N ALA A 36 5.69 24.09 -10.68
CA ALA A 36 7.04 24.08 -10.16
C ALA A 36 7.91 24.62 -11.30
N SER A 37 8.34 25.87 -11.18
CA SER A 37 9.52 26.32 -11.90
C SER A 37 10.61 25.33 -11.51
N ASN A 38 11.22 24.71 -12.53
CA ASN A 38 12.23 23.65 -12.46
C ASN A 38 13.53 24.03 -11.69
N ASP A 39 13.46 24.99 -10.76
CA ASP A 39 14.61 25.64 -10.14
C ASP A 39 14.63 25.50 -8.60
N SER A 40 13.61 24.88 -7.99
CA SER A 40 13.55 24.71 -6.52
C SER A 40 13.99 23.34 -6.00
N VAL A 41 14.07 22.30 -6.84
CA VAL A 41 14.51 20.95 -6.42
C VAL A 41 16.03 20.73 -6.57
N ARG A 42 16.79 21.68 -7.15
CA ARG A 42 18.27 21.57 -7.33
C ARG A 42 19.10 22.59 -6.54
N ARG A 43 18.61 23.08 -5.41
CA ARG A 43 19.45 23.78 -4.42
C ARG A 43 19.37 23.14 -3.04
N VAL A 44 19.92 21.93 -2.94
CA VAL A 44 20.40 21.41 -1.65
C VAL A 44 21.65 22.22 -1.25
N LYS A 45 21.43 23.39 -0.64
CA LYS A 45 22.46 24.04 0.18
C LYS A 45 22.43 23.39 1.55
N ARG A 46 23.51 22.68 1.87
CA ARG A 46 23.76 22.06 3.18
C ARG A 46 23.80 23.16 4.23
N GLY A 47 22.88 23.11 5.19
CA GLY A 47 22.94 23.89 6.43
C GLY A 47 21.65 24.63 6.75
N ALA A 48 21.10 24.30 7.93
CA ALA A 48 19.95 24.90 8.61
C ALA A 48 18.54 24.40 8.20
N GLU A 49 17.91 23.72 9.17
CA GLU A 49 16.46 23.48 9.35
C GLU A 49 15.75 22.49 8.41
N HIS A 50 15.54 21.27 8.91
CA HIS A 50 14.76 20.18 8.29
C HIS A 50 13.25 20.48 8.14
N TRP A 51 12.79 21.70 8.46
CA TRP A 51 11.38 22.12 8.47
C TRP A 51 10.97 23.04 7.31
N SER A 52 11.92 23.49 6.48
CA SER A 52 11.66 24.47 5.40
C SER A 52 11.13 23.87 4.08
N ASN A 53 10.96 22.55 3.98
CA ASN A 53 10.61 21.85 2.73
C ASN A 53 9.16 21.32 2.72
N ALA A 54 8.27 21.90 3.52
CA ALA A 54 6.88 21.47 3.55
C ALA A 54 6.14 21.95 2.28
N GLU A 55 5.55 21.02 1.54
CA GLU A 55 4.65 21.34 0.44
C GLU A 55 3.31 21.81 1.01
N ARG A 56 2.77 22.91 0.48
CA ARG A 56 1.54 23.52 1.01
C ARG A 56 0.48 23.60 -0.08
N VAL A 57 -0.58 22.81 0.08
CA VAL A 57 -1.71 22.78 -0.85
C VAL A 57 -2.91 23.45 -0.21
N ARG A 58 -3.57 24.37 -0.94
CA ARG A 58 -4.75 25.10 -0.46
C ARG A 58 -5.88 25.04 -1.48
N PHE A 59 -7.06 24.63 -1.03
CA PHE A 59 -8.26 24.63 -1.85
C PHE A 59 -9.51 24.79 -0.98
N LYS A 60 -10.64 25.13 -1.61
CA LYS A 60 -11.95 25.19 -0.97
C LYS A 60 -12.80 24.05 -1.49
N ALA A 61 -13.45 23.33 -0.58
CA ALA A 61 -14.36 22.25 -0.91
C ALA A 61 -15.37 22.06 0.23
N LEU A 62 -16.59 21.61 -0.07
CA LEU A 62 -17.66 21.33 0.89
C LEU A 62 -17.93 22.51 1.84
N GLY A 63 -17.85 23.74 1.32
CA GLY A 63 -18.05 24.96 2.09
C GLY A 63 -16.94 25.31 3.10
N ARG A 64 -15.81 24.60 3.10
CA ARG A 64 -14.65 24.86 3.98
C ARG A 64 -13.37 25.06 3.18
N GLU A 65 -12.38 25.71 3.80
CA GLU A 65 -11.04 25.84 3.24
C GLU A 65 -10.12 24.77 3.84
N PHE A 66 -9.44 24.02 2.97
CA PHE A 66 -8.41 23.06 3.33
C PHE A 66 -7.04 23.69 3.09
N ARG A 67 -6.20 23.70 4.12
CA ARG A 67 -4.81 24.16 4.07
C ARG A 67 -3.93 23.01 4.54
N LEU A 68 -3.37 22.25 3.61
CA LEU A 68 -2.58 21.07 3.90
C LEU A 68 -1.11 21.47 4.06
N VAL A 69 -0.46 20.93 5.09
CA VAL A 69 0.99 21.01 5.29
C VAL A 69 1.54 19.60 5.14
N LEU A 70 2.31 19.39 4.07
CA LEU A 70 2.73 18.08 3.59
C LEU A 70 4.26 17.95 3.66
N HIS A 71 4.73 16.76 4.06
CA HIS A 71 6.13 16.39 4.15
C HIS A 71 6.36 15.09 3.37
N PRO A 72 7.49 14.95 2.66
CA PRO A 72 7.80 13.70 1.96
C PRO A 72 7.76 12.51 2.92
N ASP A 73 7.07 11.44 2.54
CA ASP A 73 6.88 10.26 3.39
C ASP A 73 7.01 8.97 2.59
N LEU A 74 8.13 8.28 2.80
CA LEU A 74 8.44 6.99 2.17
C LEU A 74 8.26 5.83 3.14
N SER A 75 7.62 6.02 4.30
CA SER A 75 7.51 5.00 5.35
C SER A 75 6.71 3.76 4.93
N SER A 76 5.89 3.87 3.88
CA SER A 76 5.18 2.76 3.22
C SER A 76 6.09 1.87 2.36
N PHE A 77 7.32 2.29 2.06
CA PHE A 77 8.29 1.58 1.23
C PHE A 77 9.48 1.16 2.08
N SER A 78 10.08 0.01 1.79
CA SER A 78 11.30 -0.42 2.47
C SER A 78 12.52 0.38 1.98
N GLU A 79 13.59 0.39 2.77
CA GLU A 79 14.83 1.10 2.40
C GLU A 79 15.50 0.50 1.15
N ASP A 80 15.25 -0.78 0.89
CA ASP A 80 15.72 -1.58 -0.23
C ASP A 80 14.63 -1.82 -1.29
N PHE A 81 13.64 -0.93 -1.36
CA PHE A 81 12.54 -1.03 -2.32
C PHE A 81 13.04 -1.16 -3.76
N VAL A 82 12.50 -2.16 -4.47
CA VAL A 82 12.78 -2.39 -5.90
C VAL A 82 11.48 -2.35 -6.69
N MET A 83 11.51 -1.73 -7.86
CA MET A 83 10.45 -1.85 -8.86
C MET A 83 10.97 -2.52 -10.12
N THR A 84 10.21 -3.49 -10.64
CA THR A 84 10.52 -4.21 -11.87
C THR A 84 9.38 -4.08 -12.87
N THR A 85 9.72 -3.92 -14.15
CA THR A 85 8.78 -4.02 -15.28
C THR A 85 9.18 -5.16 -16.21
N SER A 86 8.44 -5.39 -17.29
CA SER A 86 8.82 -6.35 -18.33
C SER A 86 10.21 -6.05 -18.92
N GLY A 87 10.62 -4.77 -18.92
CA GLY A 87 11.95 -4.31 -19.35
C GLY A 87 13.07 -4.42 -18.30
N GLY A 88 12.78 -4.94 -17.10
CA GLY A 88 13.74 -5.11 -16.01
C GLY A 88 13.56 -4.14 -14.85
N ALA A 89 14.58 -4.00 -14.00
CA ALA A 89 14.54 -3.12 -12.84
C ALA A 89 14.55 -1.65 -13.26
N VAL A 90 13.70 -0.83 -12.63
CA VAL A 90 13.59 0.59 -12.93
C VAL A 90 13.69 1.43 -11.67
N ASP A 91 14.45 2.53 -11.76
CA ASP A 91 14.50 3.54 -10.72
C ASP A 91 13.21 4.37 -10.70
N VAL A 92 12.69 4.62 -9.51
CA VAL A 92 11.38 5.24 -9.30
C VAL A 92 11.53 6.48 -8.46
N ASP A 93 11.05 7.59 -9.00
CA ASP A 93 10.87 8.79 -8.21
C ASP A 93 9.64 8.61 -7.31
N LEU A 94 9.85 8.62 -5.99
CA LEU A 94 8.78 8.59 -4.97
C LEU A 94 8.62 9.96 -4.28
N SER A 95 9.28 11.01 -4.79
CA SER A 95 9.25 12.35 -4.18
C SER A 95 7.87 13.01 -4.20
N HIS A 96 6.95 12.48 -5.01
CA HIS A 96 5.56 12.91 -5.08
C HIS A 96 4.70 12.35 -3.94
N ILE A 97 5.21 11.47 -3.07
CA ILE A 97 4.45 10.85 -1.96
C ILE A 97 4.65 11.62 -0.66
N PHE A 98 3.55 12.00 -0.02
CA PHE A 98 3.54 12.87 1.16
C PHE A 98 2.63 12.36 2.27
N SER A 99 3.01 12.68 3.50
CA SER A 99 2.10 12.70 4.66
C SER A 99 2.10 14.06 5.34
N GLY A 100 1.09 14.33 6.15
CA GLY A 100 0.94 15.65 6.74
C GLY A 100 -0.31 15.82 7.58
N HIS A 101 -0.71 17.07 7.72
CA HIS A 101 -1.87 17.47 8.51
C HIS A 101 -2.51 18.73 7.91
N ILE A 102 -3.71 19.05 8.37
CA ILE A 102 -4.42 20.29 8.09
C ILE A 102 -3.87 21.38 9.02
N GLU A 103 -3.51 22.53 8.47
CA GLU A 103 -3.04 23.70 9.21
C GLU A 103 -4.10 24.15 10.23
N GLY A 104 -3.72 24.23 11.51
CA GLY A 104 -4.62 24.55 12.61
C GLY A 104 -5.38 23.35 13.19
N ASP A 105 -5.21 22.15 12.62
CA ASP A 105 -5.72 20.89 13.17
C ASP A 105 -4.60 19.83 13.27
N PRO A 106 -3.71 19.92 14.29
CA PRO A 106 -2.55 19.03 14.42
C PRO A 106 -2.90 17.55 14.66
N GLY A 107 -4.12 17.25 15.08
CA GLY A 107 -4.60 15.88 15.26
C GLY A 107 -5.05 15.22 13.96
N SER A 108 -5.20 16.02 12.88
CA SER A 108 -5.52 15.50 11.56
C SER A 108 -4.34 14.76 10.95
N ARG A 109 -4.67 13.83 10.04
CA ARG A 109 -3.68 13.09 9.25
C ARG A 109 -4.06 13.21 7.78
N VAL A 110 -3.07 13.52 6.97
CA VAL A 110 -3.16 13.58 5.52
C VAL A 110 -2.16 12.59 4.97
N PHE A 111 -2.57 11.80 4.01
CA PHE A 111 -1.66 10.98 3.23
C PHE A 111 -2.09 11.02 1.77
N GLY A 112 -1.13 11.18 0.87
CA GLY A 112 -1.43 11.20 -0.55
C GLY A 112 -0.22 11.53 -1.40
N SER A 113 -0.48 11.88 -2.65
CA SER A 113 0.52 12.31 -3.61
C SER A 113 0.23 13.72 -4.12
N VAL A 114 1.28 14.46 -4.44
CA VAL A 114 1.17 15.74 -5.17
C VAL A 114 1.89 15.62 -6.50
N VAL A 115 1.12 15.69 -7.60
CA VAL A 115 1.65 15.65 -8.98
C VAL A 115 1.15 16.88 -9.70
N ASP A 116 2.05 17.63 -10.35
CA ASP A 116 1.77 18.92 -11.01
C ASP A 116 1.01 19.91 -10.11
N GLY A 117 1.30 19.89 -8.80
CA GLY A 117 0.66 20.73 -7.80
C GLY A 117 -0.78 20.32 -7.43
N VAL A 118 -1.28 19.19 -7.94
CA VAL A 118 -2.57 18.61 -7.59
C VAL A 118 -2.38 17.53 -6.53
N PHE A 119 -3.03 17.70 -5.39
CA PHE A 119 -3.11 16.71 -4.32
C PHE A 119 -4.18 15.65 -4.62
N HIS A 120 -3.80 14.38 -4.47
CA HIS A 120 -4.69 13.23 -4.42
C HIS A 120 -4.40 12.42 -3.17
N GLY A 121 -5.44 11.95 -2.47
CA GLY A 121 -5.25 11.13 -1.28
C GLY A 121 -6.38 11.24 -0.27
N ARG A 122 -6.08 10.83 0.97
CA ARG A 122 -6.99 10.80 2.11
C ARG A 122 -6.67 11.91 3.09
N ILE A 123 -7.71 12.58 3.59
CA ILE A 123 -7.62 13.60 4.63
C ILE A 123 -8.52 13.16 5.78
N SER A 124 -7.95 12.85 6.94
CA SER A 124 -8.69 12.52 8.16
C SER A 124 -8.54 13.66 9.16
N ALA A 125 -9.62 14.38 9.44
CA ALA A 125 -9.63 15.46 10.43
C ALA A 125 -9.59 14.91 11.86
N ALA A 126 -9.13 15.71 12.84
CA ALA A 126 -9.14 15.25 14.24
C ALA A 126 -10.53 15.01 14.80
N SER A 127 -11.55 15.63 14.20
CA SER A 127 -12.96 15.42 14.52
C SER A 127 -13.49 14.04 14.11
N GLY A 128 -12.72 13.25 13.36
CA GLY A 128 -13.11 11.93 12.87
C GLY A 128 -13.69 11.93 11.46
N HIS A 129 -13.98 13.09 10.86
CA HIS A 129 -14.43 13.17 9.46
C HIS A 129 -13.28 12.86 8.49
N THR A 130 -13.53 11.97 7.53
CA THR A 130 -12.60 11.65 6.45
C THR A 130 -13.10 12.24 5.13
N PHE A 131 -12.17 12.77 4.34
CA PHE A 131 -12.38 13.23 2.97
C PHE A 131 -11.41 12.53 2.02
N TYR A 132 -11.84 12.36 0.79
CA TYR A 132 -11.07 11.77 -0.30
C TYR A 132 -10.93 12.78 -1.45
N ALA A 133 -9.73 12.85 -2.00
CA ALA A 133 -9.38 13.63 -3.18
C ALA A 133 -8.87 12.67 -4.26
N GLU A 134 -9.71 12.37 -5.24
CA GLU A 134 -9.42 11.42 -6.30
C GLU A 134 -9.21 12.12 -7.64
N PRO A 135 -8.28 11.66 -8.48
CA PRO A 135 -8.08 12.26 -9.79
C PRO A 135 -9.31 12.12 -10.69
N ALA A 136 -9.75 13.21 -11.29
CA ALA A 136 -10.91 13.21 -12.17
C ALA A 136 -10.72 12.38 -13.47
N TRP A 137 -9.47 12.18 -13.91
CA TRP A 137 -9.16 11.35 -15.09
C TRP A 137 -9.58 9.89 -14.94
N MET A 138 -9.80 9.40 -13.72
CA MET A 138 -10.35 8.06 -13.48
C MET A 138 -11.79 7.93 -13.97
N TYR A 139 -12.49 9.05 -14.15
CA TYR A 139 -13.89 9.12 -14.55
C TYR A 139 -14.00 9.88 -15.88
N SER A 140 -14.25 9.14 -16.96
CA SER A 140 -14.32 9.70 -18.32
C SER A 140 -15.29 10.88 -18.45
N ALA A 141 -16.41 10.85 -17.71
CA ALA A 141 -17.40 11.92 -17.71
C ALA A 141 -16.94 13.21 -17.00
N LEU A 142 -15.90 13.15 -16.18
CA LEU A 142 -15.49 14.24 -15.28
C LEU A 142 -14.12 14.83 -15.63
N GLN A 143 -13.29 14.11 -16.40
CA GLN A 143 -11.93 14.51 -16.72
C GLN A 143 -11.81 15.93 -17.31
N GLU A 144 -12.78 16.37 -18.11
CA GLU A 144 -12.77 17.70 -18.73
C GLU A 144 -13.37 18.81 -17.83
N LYS A 145 -14.07 18.43 -16.76
CA LYS A 145 -14.81 19.36 -15.89
C LYS A 145 -13.97 19.86 -14.70
N GLY A 146 -12.96 19.11 -14.30
CA GLY A 146 -12.03 19.48 -13.24
C GLY A 146 -10.90 18.46 -13.10
N HIS A 147 -9.92 18.71 -12.21
CA HIS A 147 -8.79 17.80 -12.04
C HIS A 147 -8.97 16.83 -10.85
N THR A 148 -9.85 17.16 -9.89
CA THR A 148 -10.05 16.35 -8.68
C THR A 148 -11.54 16.19 -8.37
N VAL A 149 -11.95 14.97 -8.04
CA VAL A 149 -13.23 14.64 -7.42
C VAL A 149 -13.02 14.60 -5.91
N PHE A 150 -13.72 15.45 -5.18
CA PHE A 150 -13.59 15.59 -3.74
C PHE A 150 -14.89 15.23 -3.03
N TYR A 151 -14.84 14.33 -2.04
CA TYR A 151 -16.04 13.88 -1.33
C TYR A 151 -15.74 13.47 0.11
N SER A 152 -16.79 13.43 0.93
CA SER A 152 -16.73 12.92 2.31
C SER A 152 -16.94 11.41 2.34
N GLU A 153 -16.31 10.73 3.30
CA GLU A 153 -16.61 9.32 3.60
C GLU A 153 -18.10 9.09 3.92
N GLU A 154 -18.77 10.08 4.49
CA GLU A 154 -20.21 10.05 4.80
C GLU A 154 -21.11 10.03 3.55
N ASP A 155 -20.58 10.50 2.42
CA ASP A 155 -21.27 10.50 1.13
C ASP A 155 -21.08 9.17 0.38
N VAL A 156 -20.27 8.25 0.90
CA VAL A 156 -20.07 6.91 0.35
C VAL A 156 -21.12 5.97 0.94
N ARG A 157 -22.00 5.44 0.09
CA ARG A 157 -22.96 4.40 0.45
C ARG A 157 -22.57 3.08 -0.15
N LEU A 158 -21.92 2.29 0.68
CA LEU A 158 -21.66 0.90 0.36
C LEU A 158 -22.98 0.09 0.34
N PRO A 159 -23.12 -0.87 -0.59
CA PRO A 159 -24.14 -1.91 -0.53
C PRO A 159 -24.23 -2.51 0.88
N ALA A 160 -25.41 -2.97 1.28
CA ALA A 160 -25.63 -3.51 2.63
C ALA A 160 -24.60 -4.59 3.00
N GLN A 161 -24.16 -5.37 2.02
CA GLN A 161 -23.17 -6.44 2.15
C GLN A 161 -21.74 -5.95 2.42
N LEU A 162 -21.43 -4.69 2.06
CA LEU A 162 -20.12 -4.06 2.23
C LEU A 162 -20.12 -3.03 3.38
N ARG A 163 -21.25 -2.84 4.06
CA ARG A 163 -21.30 -1.92 5.22
C ARG A 163 -20.44 -2.47 6.36
N PRO A 164 -19.65 -1.63 7.05
CA PRO A 164 -18.84 -2.07 8.17
C PRO A 164 -19.72 -2.70 9.25
N HIS A 165 -19.62 -4.01 9.43
CA HIS A 165 -20.24 -4.70 10.57
C HIS A 165 -19.38 -4.52 11.82
N GLY A 166 -19.26 -3.29 12.36
CA GLY A 166 -18.84 -3.01 13.74
C GLY A 166 -17.57 -3.69 14.31
N GLY A 167 -16.72 -4.29 13.49
CA GLY A 167 -15.61 -5.16 13.89
C GLY A 167 -15.00 -5.87 12.66
N CYS A 168 -13.83 -6.50 12.83
CA CYS A 168 -13.07 -7.16 11.76
C CYS A 168 -13.73 -8.44 11.18
N GLY A 169 -15.06 -8.56 11.20
CA GLY A 169 -15.82 -9.69 10.61
C GLY A 169 -15.49 -11.08 11.19
N PHE A 170 -14.64 -11.14 12.22
CA PHE A 170 -14.03 -12.39 12.69
C PHE A 170 -15.06 -13.34 13.30
N ASP A 171 -16.05 -12.82 14.04
CA ASP A 171 -17.08 -13.64 14.69
C ASP A 171 -18.07 -14.26 13.68
N GLN A 172 -18.41 -13.51 12.63
CA GLN A 172 -19.23 -14.00 11.51
C GLN A 172 -18.46 -15.03 10.67
N LEU A 173 -17.16 -14.78 10.44
CA LEU A 173 -16.27 -15.72 9.75
C LEU A 173 -16.13 -17.03 10.53
N GLN A 174 -15.91 -16.98 11.85
CA GLN A 174 -15.86 -18.17 12.70
C GLN A 174 -17.16 -18.98 12.65
N THR A 175 -18.31 -18.32 12.71
CA THR A 175 -19.61 -18.99 12.64
C THR A 175 -19.84 -19.65 11.27
N TYR A 176 -19.47 -18.97 10.18
CA TYR A 176 -19.52 -19.52 8.82
C TYR A 176 -18.60 -20.74 8.65
N MET A 177 -17.37 -20.65 9.18
CA MET A 177 -16.38 -21.74 9.17
C MET A 177 -16.87 -22.95 9.94
N HIS A 178 -17.45 -22.74 11.12
CA HIS A 178 -18.01 -23.83 11.92
C HIS A 178 -19.13 -24.55 11.16
N ARG A 179 -19.95 -23.81 10.40
CA ARG A 179 -20.99 -24.39 9.54
C ARG A 179 -20.43 -25.10 8.31
N GLN A 180 -19.37 -24.60 7.67
CA GLN A 180 -18.73 -25.26 6.53
C GLN A 180 -18.07 -26.59 6.92
N ASN A 181 -17.36 -26.63 8.04
CA ASN A 181 -16.75 -27.86 8.57
C ASN A 181 -17.80 -28.93 8.91
N VAL A 182 -19.00 -28.51 9.34
CA VAL A 182 -20.13 -29.42 9.60
C VAL A 182 -20.82 -29.87 8.30
N ALA A 183 -20.85 -29.03 7.26
CA ALA A 183 -21.53 -29.30 6.00
C ALA A 183 -20.74 -30.20 5.03
N THR A 184 -19.40 -30.19 5.08
CA THR A 184 -18.56 -31.00 4.17
C THR A 184 -18.28 -32.41 4.69
N GLY A 185 -18.71 -32.76 5.91
CA GLY A 185 -18.40 -34.06 6.50
C GLY A 185 -16.89 -34.34 6.62
N ALA A 186 -16.05 -33.32 6.47
CA ALA A 186 -14.61 -33.42 6.66
C ALA A 186 -14.36 -33.55 8.17
N SER A 187 -14.41 -34.79 8.66
CA SER A 187 -13.73 -35.16 9.89
C SER A 187 -12.31 -34.59 9.81
N ALA A 188 -11.87 -33.90 10.85
CA ALA A 188 -10.50 -33.42 10.98
C ALA A 188 -9.52 -34.50 10.46
N PRO A 189 -8.61 -34.20 9.52
CA PRO A 189 -7.66 -35.19 9.04
C PRO A 189 -6.56 -35.34 10.08
N PHE A 190 -6.89 -35.90 11.24
CA PHE A 190 -5.94 -36.42 12.20
C PHE A 190 -6.52 -37.68 12.83
N GLN A 191 -6.53 -38.74 12.04
CA GLN A 191 -6.28 -40.07 12.56
C GLN A 191 -5.04 -40.60 11.85
N HIS A 192 -4.00 -40.79 12.66
CA HIS A 192 -2.78 -41.55 12.45
C HIS A 192 -2.62 -42.16 11.05
N LEU A 193 -1.82 -41.50 10.21
CA LEU A 193 -1.10 -42.17 9.13
C LEU A 193 0.36 -42.27 9.57
N ASP A 194 0.84 -43.51 9.60
CA ASP A 194 2.16 -43.91 10.06
C ASP A 194 3.30 -43.04 9.52
N GLU A 195 4.24 -42.76 10.43
CA GLU A 195 5.51 -42.13 10.14
C GLU A 195 6.29 -42.97 9.13
N THR A 196 6.24 -42.59 7.86
CA THR A 196 7.31 -42.92 6.91
C THR A 196 8.00 -41.62 6.53
N PRO A 197 9.21 -41.35 7.05
CA PRO A 197 9.92 -40.13 6.71
C PRO A 197 10.38 -40.21 5.26
N MET A 198 9.80 -39.37 4.40
CA MET A 198 10.40 -39.10 3.10
C MET A 198 11.70 -38.32 3.35
N LYS A 199 12.82 -39.05 3.38
CA LYS A 199 14.17 -38.45 3.39
C LYS A 199 14.34 -37.70 2.08
N LEU A 200 14.09 -36.39 2.09
CA LEU A 200 14.68 -35.48 1.12
C LEU A 200 16.13 -35.26 1.56
N GLU A 201 17.08 -35.92 0.90
CA GLU A 201 18.49 -35.62 1.08
C GLU A 201 18.74 -34.18 0.59
N MET A 202 18.96 -33.27 1.54
CA MET A 202 19.47 -31.93 1.26
C MET A 202 20.90 -32.04 0.73
N ASP A 203 21.09 -31.91 -0.57
CA ASP A 203 22.40 -31.65 -1.15
C ASP A 203 22.83 -30.22 -0.77
N ASN A 204 23.81 -30.12 0.15
CA ASN A 204 24.33 -28.89 0.75
C ASN A 204 25.19 -28.04 -0.22
N ARG A 205 24.83 -27.97 -1.51
CA ARG A 205 25.73 -27.44 -2.55
C ARG A 205 25.48 -26.01 -3.03
N TRP A 206 24.55 -25.27 -2.43
CA TRP A 206 24.28 -23.88 -2.87
C TRP A 206 24.22 -22.87 -1.72
N ARG A 207 25.34 -22.74 -0.98
CA ARG A 207 25.75 -21.45 -0.42
C ARG A 207 26.45 -20.66 -1.53
N ARG A 208 25.75 -19.76 -2.22
CA ARG A 208 26.41 -18.66 -2.93
C ARG A 208 26.09 -17.35 -2.20
N PRO A 209 27.08 -16.69 -1.57
CA PRO A 209 26.91 -15.33 -1.10
C PRO A 209 26.83 -14.40 -2.32
N TYR A 210 25.79 -13.59 -2.39
CA TYR A 210 25.72 -12.47 -3.32
C TYR A 210 26.87 -11.49 -3.01
N GLN A 211 27.80 -11.34 -3.95
CA GLN A 211 28.94 -10.44 -3.81
C GLN A 211 28.49 -9.00 -4.03
N ASN A 212 28.56 -8.20 -2.97
CA ASN A 212 28.42 -6.75 -3.05
C ASN A 212 29.54 -6.14 -3.92
N GLY A 213 29.14 -5.53 -5.04
CA GLY A 213 30.00 -4.69 -5.84
C GLY A 213 30.47 -3.43 -5.08
N GLY A 214 31.78 -3.37 -4.82
CA GLY A 214 32.60 -2.18 -4.91
C GLY A 214 32.23 -0.92 -4.12
N LYS A 215 32.57 -0.86 -2.82
CA LYS A 215 32.84 0.44 -2.15
C LYS A 215 34.32 0.79 -2.25
N ARG A 216 34.64 1.79 -3.09
CA ARG A 216 35.96 2.44 -3.18
C ARG A 216 36.39 2.95 -1.80
N ARG A 217 37.51 2.43 -1.30
CA ARG A 217 38.18 2.90 -0.07
C ARG A 217 38.77 4.29 -0.28
N VAL A 218 38.27 5.28 0.45
CA VAL A 218 39.00 6.55 0.67
C VAL A 218 40.04 6.28 1.75
N ARG A 219 41.32 6.39 1.38
CA ARG A 219 42.46 6.37 2.31
C ARG A 219 42.41 7.61 3.21
N ARG A 220 42.54 7.45 4.52
CA ARG A 220 43.02 8.49 5.44
C ARG A 220 44.27 7.98 6.13
N SER A 221 45.33 8.78 6.06
CA SER A 221 46.62 8.57 6.74
C SER A 221 46.48 8.64 8.26
N PRO A 222 47.42 8.02 9.01
CA PRO A 222 47.44 8.01 10.47
C PRO A 222 48.18 9.25 10.99
N ASP A 223 47.67 9.87 12.06
CA ASP A 223 48.46 10.67 13.02
C ASP A 223 47.52 11.18 14.11
N TYR A 224 47.58 10.59 15.30
CA TYR A 224 47.79 11.27 16.59
C TYR A 224 47.83 10.26 17.75
N ALA A 225 48.77 10.47 18.65
CA ALA A 225 49.18 9.58 19.73
C ALA A 225 48.19 9.51 20.91
N ASP A 226 48.12 8.34 21.54
CA ASP A 226 47.44 8.06 22.81
C ASP A 226 48.19 8.65 24.02
N PRO A 227 47.50 9.11 25.08
CA PRO A 227 48.06 9.20 26.44
C PRO A 227 47.64 7.99 27.33
N PRO A 228 48.46 7.61 28.34
CA PRO A 228 48.28 6.39 29.14
C PRO A 228 47.33 6.56 30.36
N PRO A 229 46.99 5.47 31.09
CA PRO A 229 45.72 5.33 31.79
C PRO A 229 45.76 5.73 33.27
N GLY A 230 44.73 6.43 33.73
CA GLY A 230 44.48 6.76 35.14
C GLY A 230 43.18 6.14 35.66
N SER A 231 43.32 5.22 36.61
CA SER A 231 42.29 4.41 37.25
C SER A 231 41.14 5.19 37.90
N ARG A 232 39.90 4.68 37.79
CA ARG A 232 38.90 4.64 38.88
C ARG A 232 37.75 3.69 38.52
N ARG A 233 37.68 2.56 39.22
CA ARG A 233 36.55 1.60 39.21
C ARG A 233 35.33 2.20 39.88
N LYS A 234 34.13 2.06 39.29
CA LYS A 234 32.78 1.95 39.92
C LYS A 234 31.76 1.48 38.86
N PRO A 235 30.57 0.94 39.22
CA PRO A 235 30.30 -0.50 39.18
C PRO A 235 29.38 -0.89 38.01
N ARG A 236 29.25 -2.21 37.81
CA ARG A 236 28.30 -2.86 36.91
C ARG A 236 26.87 -2.38 37.19
N SER A 237 26.21 -1.80 36.19
CA SER A 237 24.75 -1.81 36.09
C SER A 237 24.27 -1.89 34.63
N GLY A 238 23.50 -2.94 34.34
CA GLY A 238 22.41 -2.95 33.36
C GLY A 238 22.69 -2.60 31.90
N LYS A 239 23.49 -3.38 31.17
CA LYS A 239 23.48 -3.37 29.69
C LYS A 239 22.93 -4.69 29.13
N GLY A 240 21.61 -4.88 29.26
CA GLY A 240 20.90 -6.02 28.68
C GLY A 240 19.72 -5.69 27.78
N ARG A 241 19.19 -4.45 27.78
CA ARG A 241 17.85 -4.18 27.21
C ARG A 241 17.80 -3.42 25.88
N ARG A 242 18.90 -2.79 25.43
CA ARG A 242 18.88 -1.96 24.21
C ARG A 242 19.02 -2.74 22.89
N ARG A 243 19.64 -3.93 22.89
CA ARG A 243 19.74 -4.77 21.68
C ARG A 243 18.43 -5.52 21.37
N SER A 244 17.73 -6.02 22.40
CA SER A 244 16.46 -6.74 22.19
C SER A 244 15.38 -5.81 21.63
N SER A 245 15.22 -4.58 22.15
CA SER A 245 14.20 -3.63 21.69
C SER A 245 14.30 -3.28 20.19
N ARG A 246 15.52 -3.13 19.64
CA ARG A 246 15.73 -2.80 18.22
C ARG A 246 15.51 -4.00 17.28
N GLN A 247 15.68 -5.21 17.81
CA GLN A 247 15.42 -6.48 17.10
C GLN A 247 13.93 -6.90 17.23
N GLU A 248 13.26 -6.46 18.29
CA GLU A 248 11.80 -6.58 18.49
C GLU A 248 11.04 -5.68 17.51
N SER A 249 11.53 -4.45 17.29
CA SER A 249 10.90 -3.50 16.37
C SER A 249 10.98 -3.93 14.90
N THR A 250 12.01 -4.67 14.50
CA THR A 250 12.13 -5.22 13.13
C THR A 250 11.22 -6.42 12.91
N ARG A 251 10.87 -7.18 13.96
CA ARG A 251 9.93 -8.32 13.86
C ARG A 251 8.48 -7.91 13.64
N ARG A 252 8.14 -6.62 13.84
CA ARG A 252 6.78 -6.09 13.67
C ARG A 252 6.54 -5.47 12.29
N VAL A 253 7.47 -5.71 11.36
CA VAL A 253 7.43 -5.18 9.99
C VAL A 253 7.22 -6.34 9.03
N CYS A 254 6.08 -6.35 8.35
CA CYS A 254 5.81 -7.30 7.27
C CYS A 254 6.27 -6.66 5.95
N HIS A 255 7.31 -7.22 5.36
CA HIS A 255 7.80 -6.82 4.04
C HIS A 255 6.96 -7.49 2.96
N MET A 256 6.41 -6.70 2.04
CA MET A 256 5.42 -7.16 1.08
C MET A 256 5.90 -7.02 -0.36
N GLN A 257 5.45 -7.95 -1.20
CA GLN A 257 5.48 -7.80 -2.64
C GLN A 257 4.09 -7.42 -3.16
N VAL A 258 4.04 -6.48 -4.10
CA VAL A 258 2.83 -6.17 -4.87
C VAL A 258 3.11 -6.38 -6.34
N VAL A 259 2.27 -7.17 -6.99
CA VAL A 259 2.31 -7.43 -8.43
C VAL A 259 1.11 -6.75 -9.08
N ILE A 260 1.37 -5.82 -10.00
CA ILE A 260 0.36 -5.13 -10.80
C ILE A 260 0.18 -5.88 -12.11
N ASP A 261 -1.05 -6.26 -12.42
CA ASP A 261 -1.34 -6.89 -13.71
C ASP A 261 -1.46 -5.87 -14.86
N HIS A 262 -1.44 -6.39 -16.08
CA HIS A 262 -1.47 -5.58 -17.29
C HIS A 262 -2.77 -4.76 -17.45
N LEU A 263 -3.90 -5.24 -16.93
CA LEU A 263 -5.18 -4.50 -17.00
C LEU A 263 -5.19 -3.30 -16.06
N LEU A 264 -4.67 -3.46 -14.84
CA LEU A 264 -4.51 -2.34 -13.92
C LEU A 264 -3.46 -1.36 -14.45
N TYR A 265 -2.34 -1.84 -15.02
CA TYR A 265 -1.37 -0.98 -15.67
C TYR A 265 -2.01 -0.17 -16.82
N GLN A 266 -2.74 -0.84 -17.70
CA GLN A 266 -3.46 -0.21 -18.82
C GLN A 266 -4.46 0.85 -18.34
N PHE A 267 -5.13 0.61 -17.20
CA PHE A 267 -6.01 1.60 -16.60
C PHE A 267 -5.26 2.89 -16.24
N PHE A 268 -4.10 2.77 -15.60
CA PHE A 268 -3.28 3.93 -15.21
C PHE A 268 -2.56 4.62 -16.36
N MET A 269 -2.36 3.92 -17.49
CA MET A 269 -1.81 4.45 -18.74
C MET A 269 -2.78 5.34 -19.52
N LYS A 270 -4.09 5.37 -19.20
CA LYS A 270 -5.06 6.21 -19.90
C LYS A 270 -4.65 7.69 -19.85
N GLY A 271 -4.34 8.25 -21.02
CA GLY A 271 -3.90 9.64 -21.18
C GLY A 271 -2.58 9.98 -20.47
N ALA A 272 -1.71 8.98 -20.28
CA ALA A 272 -0.44 9.11 -19.58
C ALA A 272 0.69 8.40 -20.30
N ASP A 273 1.93 8.78 -20.01
CA ASP A 273 3.13 8.04 -20.37
C ASP A 273 3.50 7.01 -19.27
N ASP A 274 4.45 6.12 -19.55
CA ASP A 274 4.88 5.08 -18.60
C ASP A 274 5.38 5.67 -17.28
N LYS A 275 6.04 6.84 -17.32
CA LYS A 275 6.51 7.52 -16.11
C LYS A 275 5.32 7.92 -15.23
N THR A 276 4.35 8.64 -15.79
CA THR A 276 3.17 9.09 -15.07
C THR A 276 2.32 7.92 -14.58
N ALA A 277 2.19 6.85 -15.35
CA ALA A 277 1.47 5.65 -14.92
C ALA A 277 2.12 5.00 -13.68
N ARG A 278 3.44 4.90 -13.66
CA ARG A 278 4.20 4.37 -12.51
C ARG A 278 4.10 5.28 -11.28
N GLU A 279 4.14 6.59 -11.46
CA GLU A 279 3.89 7.56 -10.38
C GLU A 279 2.46 7.43 -9.81
N ARG A 280 1.46 7.24 -10.67
CA ARG A 280 0.07 7.00 -10.23
C ARG A 280 -0.09 5.69 -9.47
N ILE A 281 0.52 4.60 -9.96
CA ILE A 281 0.49 3.28 -9.30
C ILE A 281 1.16 3.34 -7.92
N THR A 282 2.35 3.94 -7.83
CA THR A 282 3.08 4.08 -6.57
C THR A 282 2.33 4.96 -5.57
N SER A 283 1.66 6.01 -6.03
CA SER A 283 0.77 6.85 -5.20
C SER A 283 -0.39 6.05 -4.62
N MET A 284 -1.06 5.24 -5.45
CA MET A 284 -2.17 4.39 -5.04
C MET A 284 -1.71 3.38 -3.98
N ILE A 285 -0.62 2.65 -4.25
CA ILE A 285 -0.08 1.65 -3.32
C ILE A 285 0.36 2.30 -2.01
N GLY A 286 1.08 3.43 -2.10
CA GLY A 286 1.51 4.18 -0.93
C GLY A 286 0.33 4.60 -0.05
N THR A 287 -0.76 5.06 -0.66
CA THR A 287 -1.99 5.49 0.03
C THR A 287 -2.72 4.35 0.72
N HIS A 288 -2.83 3.22 0.02
CA HIS A 288 -3.39 2.02 0.59
C HIS A 288 -2.54 1.52 1.78
N MET A 289 -1.22 1.51 1.64
CA MET A 289 -0.31 1.04 2.67
C MET A 289 -0.31 1.94 3.91
N ALA A 290 -0.35 3.26 3.72
CA ALA A 290 -0.48 4.21 4.82
C ALA A 290 -1.79 4.04 5.60
N SER A 291 -2.90 3.80 4.88
CA SER A 291 -4.21 3.54 5.47
C SER A 291 -4.21 2.22 6.26
N THR A 292 -3.61 1.16 5.72
CA THR A 292 -3.42 -0.11 6.43
C THR A 292 -2.58 0.08 7.70
N ASN A 293 -1.46 0.80 7.60
CA ASN A 293 -0.58 1.05 8.72
C ASN A 293 -1.25 1.90 9.81
N LEU A 294 -2.18 2.80 9.45
CA LEU A 294 -2.98 3.54 10.43
C LEU A 294 -3.80 2.60 11.34
N ILE A 295 -4.38 1.55 10.77
CA ILE A 295 -5.20 0.57 11.48
C ILE A 295 -4.31 -0.40 12.27
N TYR A 296 -3.38 -1.07 11.60
CA TYR A 296 -2.63 -2.17 12.22
C TYR A 296 -1.56 -1.71 13.22
N SER A 297 -1.02 -0.49 13.07
CA SER A 297 -0.04 0.01 14.03
C SER A 297 -0.65 0.38 15.38
N THR A 298 -1.94 0.76 15.38
CA THR A 298 -2.67 1.20 16.58
C THR A 298 -3.52 0.10 17.22
N THR A 299 -3.74 -1.01 16.52
CA THR A 299 -4.51 -2.15 17.02
C THR A 299 -3.70 -2.97 18.03
N ASP A 300 -4.33 -3.37 19.14
CA ASP A 300 -3.75 -4.26 20.15
C ASP A 300 -4.17 -5.71 19.93
N PHE A 301 -3.25 -6.52 19.41
CA PHE A 301 -3.42 -7.96 19.24
C PHE A 301 -2.95 -8.72 20.48
N LYS A 302 -3.69 -8.60 21.59
CA LYS A 302 -3.41 -9.28 22.87
C LYS A 302 -2.01 -8.98 23.44
N GLY A 303 -1.62 -7.71 23.46
CA GLY A 303 -0.32 -7.20 23.91
C GLY A 303 0.67 -6.94 22.76
N ILE A 304 0.31 -7.27 21.52
CA ILE A 304 1.13 -7.01 20.33
C ILE A 304 0.57 -5.78 19.62
N VAL A 305 1.31 -4.67 19.70
CA VAL A 305 0.99 -3.38 19.07
C VAL A 305 2.12 -2.93 18.14
N GLY A 306 1.83 -2.00 17.22
CA GLY A 306 2.83 -1.43 16.32
C GLY A 306 3.21 -2.35 15.16
N MET A 307 2.28 -3.19 14.70
CA MET A 307 2.44 -3.90 13.44
C MET A 307 2.43 -2.91 12.28
N ARG A 308 3.38 -3.07 11.35
CA ARG A 308 3.46 -2.25 10.16
C ARG A 308 3.79 -3.11 8.94
N PHE A 309 3.40 -2.61 7.79
CA PHE A 309 3.59 -3.21 6.48
C PHE A 309 4.38 -2.23 5.62
N VAL A 310 5.32 -2.76 4.85
CA VAL A 310 6.14 -1.98 3.92
C VAL A 310 6.24 -2.71 2.59
N ILE A 311 6.18 -1.96 1.50
CA ILE A 311 6.40 -2.49 0.16
C ILE A 311 7.90 -2.64 -0.05
N GLN A 312 8.35 -3.87 -0.28
CA GLN A 312 9.74 -4.17 -0.60
C GLN A 312 9.92 -4.39 -2.11
N ASP A 313 8.96 -5.05 -2.76
CA ASP A 313 9.02 -5.30 -4.20
C ASP A 313 7.72 -4.91 -4.88
N LEU A 314 7.84 -4.13 -5.96
CA LEU A 314 6.73 -3.78 -6.84
C LEU A 314 7.03 -4.30 -8.25
N ARG A 315 6.32 -5.33 -8.68
CA ARG A 315 6.41 -5.85 -10.04
C ARG A 315 5.24 -5.34 -10.86
N ILE A 316 5.52 -4.70 -11.99
CA ILE A 316 4.52 -4.20 -12.91
C ILE A 316 4.60 -5.01 -14.20
N ASN A 317 3.56 -5.81 -14.46
CA ASN A 317 3.39 -6.41 -15.77
C ASN A 317 2.72 -5.35 -16.66
N ASP A 318 3.47 -4.75 -17.56
CA ASP A 318 2.94 -3.78 -18.52
C ASP A 318 2.13 -4.47 -19.64
N THR A 319 1.63 -3.70 -20.62
CA THR A 319 0.83 -4.27 -21.72
C THR A 319 1.62 -5.23 -22.60
N SER A 320 2.94 -5.04 -22.72
CA SER A 320 3.80 -5.94 -23.50
C SER A 320 3.94 -7.32 -22.87
N ALA A 321 3.68 -7.47 -21.57
CA ALA A 321 3.65 -8.76 -20.88
C ALA A 321 2.55 -9.71 -21.37
N CYS A 322 1.64 -9.23 -22.23
CA CYS A 322 0.62 -10.02 -22.91
C CYS A 322 0.75 -10.00 -24.43
N GLU A 323 1.91 -9.63 -24.95
CA GLU A 323 2.24 -9.66 -26.37
C GLU A 323 3.34 -10.71 -26.65
N GLY A 324 3.40 -11.20 -27.89
CA GLY A 324 4.48 -12.07 -28.36
C GLY A 324 4.67 -13.37 -27.56
N ALA A 325 5.94 -13.73 -27.31
CA ALA A 325 6.29 -14.95 -26.59
C ALA A 325 5.99 -14.86 -25.08
N ASP A 326 6.00 -13.65 -24.51
CA ASP A 326 5.80 -13.43 -23.08
C ASP A 326 4.34 -13.69 -22.66
N ALA A 327 3.39 -13.46 -23.57
CA ALA A 327 1.98 -13.78 -23.38
C ALA A 327 1.73 -15.26 -23.03
N ALA A 328 2.52 -16.17 -23.61
CA ALA A 328 2.39 -17.60 -23.34
C ALA A 328 2.88 -17.99 -21.93
N SER A 329 3.81 -17.21 -21.37
CA SER A 329 4.38 -17.42 -20.04
C SER A 329 3.55 -16.77 -18.92
N ASN A 330 2.76 -15.76 -19.26
CA ASN A 330 2.00 -14.97 -18.30
C ASN A 330 0.54 -15.49 -18.18
N PRO A 331 0.20 -16.26 -17.13
CA PRO A 331 -1.13 -16.85 -16.98
C PRO A 331 -2.22 -15.79 -16.75
N PHE A 332 -1.84 -14.54 -16.44
CA PHE A 332 -2.76 -13.43 -16.17
C PHE A 332 -3.24 -12.72 -17.44
N CYS A 333 -2.80 -13.09 -18.64
CA CYS A 333 -3.26 -12.49 -19.90
C CYS A 333 -4.64 -12.96 -20.35
N ARG A 334 -5.20 -13.97 -19.68
CA ARG A 334 -6.54 -14.50 -19.95
C ARG A 334 -7.62 -13.51 -19.52
N ASN A 335 -8.70 -13.42 -20.29
CA ASN A 335 -9.84 -12.56 -19.96
C ASN A 335 -10.83 -13.23 -18.98
N ASP A 336 -10.84 -14.57 -18.93
CA ASP A 336 -11.77 -15.40 -18.17
C ASP A 336 -11.24 -15.81 -16.79
N LEU A 337 -10.55 -14.90 -16.10
CA LEU A 337 -10.00 -15.17 -14.77
C LEU A 337 -10.96 -14.69 -13.69
N ASP A 338 -11.56 -15.62 -12.94
CA ASP A 338 -12.30 -15.31 -11.72
C ASP A 338 -11.34 -15.14 -10.52
N ALA A 339 -11.87 -14.65 -9.39
CA ALA A 339 -11.08 -14.46 -8.18
C ALA A 339 -10.33 -15.73 -7.72
N ASN A 340 -10.95 -16.90 -7.85
CA ASN A 340 -10.39 -18.16 -7.37
C ASN A 340 -9.22 -18.62 -8.25
N LEU A 341 -9.43 -18.66 -9.56
CA LEU A 341 -8.42 -19.05 -10.53
C LEU A 341 -7.25 -18.08 -10.51
N MET A 342 -7.51 -16.77 -10.40
CA MET A 342 -6.46 -15.78 -10.28
C MET A 342 -5.60 -15.99 -9.03
N LEU A 343 -6.21 -16.22 -7.86
CA LEU A 343 -5.48 -16.51 -6.63
C LEU A 343 -4.66 -17.81 -6.73
N GLN A 344 -5.25 -18.86 -7.30
CA GLN A 344 -4.56 -20.15 -7.50
C GLN A 344 -3.34 -20.00 -8.41
N LEU A 345 -3.50 -19.32 -9.56
CA LEU A 345 -2.40 -19.06 -10.49
C LEU A 345 -1.30 -18.21 -9.83
N PHE A 346 -1.68 -17.20 -9.04
CA PHE A 346 -0.72 -16.36 -8.33
C PHE A 346 0.07 -17.10 -7.25
N ALA A 347 -0.53 -18.12 -6.64
CA ALA A 347 0.08 -18.96 -5.63
C ALA A 347 1.02 -20.05 -6.17
N LEU A 348 1.05 -20.26 -7.50
CA LEU A 348 1.98 -21.21 -8.12
C LEU A 348 3.43 -20.70 -8.16
N GLU A 349 3.64 -19.38 -8.09
CA GLU A 349 4.98 -18.79 -8.03
C GLU A 349 5.49 -18.77 -6.58
N GLU A 350 6.71 -19.25 -6.35
CA GLU A 350 7.33 -19.21 -5.03
C GLU A 350 7.72 -17.79 -4.63
N ARG A 351 7.25 -17.32 -3.47
CA ARG A 351 7.46 -15.96 -2.96
C ARG A 351 7.95 -15.96 -1.51
N ASN A 352 8.90 -16.84 -1.20
CA ASN A 352 9.38 -17.09 0.17
C ASN A 352 10.18 -15.94 0.78
N ASP A 353 10.62 -14.97 -0.04
CA ASP A 353 11.38 -13.80 0.41
C ASP A 353 10.50 -12.71 1.06
N PHE A 354 9.18 -12.80 0.89
CA PHE A 354 8.23 -11.80 1.39
C PHE A 354 7.33 -12.38 2.49
N CYS A 355 6.93 -11.52 3.42
CA CYS A 355 5.96 -11.86 4.46
C CYS A 355 4.55 -12.04 3.86
N LEU A 356 4.18 -11.19 2.90
CA LEU A 356 2.93 -11.29 2.14
C LEU A 356 3.16 -10.85 0.69
N SER A 357 2.40 -11.44 -0.23
CA SER A 357 2.40 -11.04 -1.64
C SER A 357 0.97 -10.85 -2.13
N TYR A 358 0.74 -9.76 -2.85
CA TYR A 358 -0.56 -9.39 -3.41
C TYR A 358 -0.48 -9.23 -4.93
N ALA A 359 -1.50 -9.71 -5.64
CA ALA A 359 -1.75 -9.35 -7.03
C ALA A 359 -2.87 -8.31 -7.07
N TRP A 360 -2.62 -7.15 -7.67
CA TRP A 360 -3.63 -6.11 -7.86
C TRP A 360 -4.03 -6.05 -9.32
N THR A 361 -5.33 -5.90 -9.55
CA THR A 361 -5.92 -5.96 -10.88
C THR A 361 -7.10 -5.00 -11.00
N ASN A 362 -7.41 -4.60 -12.24
CA ASN A 362 -8.63 -3.87 -12.58
C ASN A 362 -9.62 -4.79 -13.31
N ARG A 363 -9.92 -5.95 -12.70
CA ARG A 363 -10.85 -6.95 -13.22
C ARG A 363 -12.16 -6.90 -12.45
N ASP A 364 -13.25 -7.12 -13.17
CA ASP A 364 -14.49 -7.57 -12.55
C ASP A 364 -14.34 -9.07 -12.25
N LEU A 365 -14.22 -9.40 -10.96
CA LEU A 365 -14.02 -10.78 -10.51
C LEU A 365 -15.34 -11.56 -10.39
N GLY A 366 -16.47 -10.97 -10.79
CA GLY A 366 -17.80 -11.56 -10.74
C GLY A 366 -18.39 -11.57 -9.33
N GLU A 367 -19.73 -11.66 -9.27
CA GLU A 367 -20.51 -11.77 -8.03
C GLU A 367 -20.21 -10.66 -6.99
N GLY A 368 -19.74 -9.49 -7.46
CA GLY A 368 -19.34 -8.36 -6.60
C GLY A 368 -18.11 -8.62 -5.72
N THR A 369 -17.25 -9.58 -6.11
CA THR A 369 -16.01 -9.89 -5.39
C THR A 369 -14.97 -8.80 -5.61
N LEU A 370 -14.46 -8.19 -4.53
CA LEU A 370 -13.40 -7.16 -4.60
C LEU A 370 -11.99 -7.73 -4.42
N GLY A 371 -11.87 -8.94 -3.88
CA GLY A 371 -10.58 -9.58 -3.63
C GLY A 371 -10.73 -10.93 -2.95
N LEU A 372 -9.63 -11.68 -2.92
CA LEU A 372 -9.55 -13.01 -2.33
C LEU A 372 -8.19 -13.21 -1.65
N ALA A 373 -8.17 -13.95 -0.55
CA ALA A 373 -6.95 -14.31 0.16
C ALA A 373 -7.05 -15.69 0.79
N TYR A 374 -5.90 -16.33 0.97
CA TYR A 374 -5.80 -17.50 1.84
C TYR A 374 -5.90 -17.09 3.29
N LEU A 375 -6.65 -17.87 4.07
CA LEU A 375 -6.65 -17.73 5.52
C LEU A 375 -5.50 -18.52 6.12
N ALA A 376 -4.84 -17.88 7.07
CA ALA A 376 -3.79 -18.47 7.87
C ALA A 376 -4.37 -19.06 9.17
N TYR A 377 -3.97 -20.28 9.50
CA TYR A 377 -4.29 -20.93 10.77
C TYR A 377 -3.02 -21.16 11.57
N ALA A 378 -3.11 -20.97 12.88
CA ALA A 378 -2.07 -21.41 13.79
C ALA A 378 -2.18 -22.93 13.96
N SER A 379 -1.44 -23.69 13.16
CA SER A 379 -1.20 -25.10 13.48
C SER A 379 -0.35 -25.16 14.74
N GLY A 380 -0.63 -26.11 15.65
CA GLY A 380 0.04 -26.25 16.96
C GLY A 380 1.58 -26.33 16.92
N ASN A 381 2.17 -26.50 15.73
CA ASN A 381 3.60 -26.47 15.46
C ASN A 381 4.10 -25.20 14.73
N HIS A 382 3.43 -24.06 14.87
CA HIS A 382 3.81 -22.78 14.24
C HIS A 382 3.85 -22.80 12.70
N ARG A 383 3.18 -23.76 12.06
CA ARG A 383 2.97 -23.78 10.61
C ARG A 383 1.65 -23.08 10.26
N ILE A 384 1.70 -22.23 9.23
CA ILE A 384 0.52 -21.64 8.62
C ILE A 384 0.00 -22.64 7.59
N ASP A 385 -1.12 -23.29 7.88
CA ASP A 385 -1.87 -24.05 6.89
C ASP A 385 -2.75 -23.07 6.10
N LEU A 386 -2.75 -23.15 4.77
CA LEU A 386 -3.52 -22.27 3.89
C LEU A 386 -4.85 -22.95 3.53
N LEU A 387 -6.00 -22.37 3.94
CA LEU A 387 -7.30 -22.73 3.36
C LEU A 387 -7.82 -21.58 2.48
N HIS A 388 -8.42 -21.96 1.35
CA HIS A 388 -9.15 -21.04 0.48
C HIS A 388 -10.32 -20.44 1.26
N SER A 389 -10.34 -19.12 1.43
CA SER A 389 -11.53 -18.42 1.89
C SER A 389 -12.17 -17.71 0.71
N ARG A 390 -13.47 -17.94 0.50
CA ARG A 390 -14.29 -17.12 -0.42
C ARG A 390 -15.03 -16.07 0.40
N MET A 391 -14.82 -14.79 0.10
CA MET A 391 -15.85 -13.79 0.38
C MET A 391 -16.97 -14.05 -0.64
N ARG A 392 -18.08 -14.66 -0.19
CA ARG A 392 -19.30 -14.82 -1.01
C ARG A 392 -20.35 -13.84 -0.52
N MET A 393 -20.91 -13.04 -1.42
CA MET A 393 -22.22 -12.43 -1.22
C MET A 393 -23.30 -13.50 -1.43
N ARG A 394 -24.30 -13.54 -0.55
CA ARG A 394 -25.60 -14.15 -0.87
C ARG A 394 -26.53 -13.02 -1.28
N ALA A 395 -27.18 -13.19 -2.43
CA ALA A 395 -28.13 -12.26 -3.04
C ALA A 395 -29.29 -11.90 -2.12
#